data_AF-X1B9T6-F1
#
_entry.id   AF-X1B9T6-F1
#
_cell.length_a   1.000
_cell.length_b   1.000
_cell.length_c   1.000
_cell.angle_alpha   90.00
_cell.angle_beta   90.00
_cell.angle_gamma   90.00
#
_symmetry.space_group_name_H-M   'P 1'
#
loop_
_entity.id
_entity.type
_entity.pdbx_description
1 polymer ?
#
loop_
_entity_poly.entity_id
_entity_poly.type
_entity_poly.pdbx_seq_one_letter_code
_entity_poly.pdbx_strand_id
1 'polypeptide(L)' 'PERWPYYEKNIHKYNTRRFPFSLYYVFEKNLDKIIIIAVAHQKRKPGYWKQRFDNSSIK' A
#
# COMPACT_ATOMS: atom_id res chain seq x y z
N PRO A 1 7.03 -4.34 -11.48
CA PRO A 1 5.94 -3.84 -10.59
C PRO A 1 4.84 -4.88 -10.31
N GLU A 2 4.56 -5.77 -11.27
CA GLU A 2 3.42 -6.70 -11.23
C GLU A 2 3.70 -8.05 -10.56
N ARG A 3 4.94 -8.29 -10.10
CA ARG A 3 5.36 -9.57 -9.49
C ARG A 3 4.52 -9.95 -8.26
N TRP A 4 3.96 -8.97 -7.55
CA TRP A 4 3.25 -9.20 -6.30
C TRP A 4 1.75 -9.28 -6.53
N PRO A 5 1.05 -10.29 -5.97
CA PRO A 5 -0.38 -10.40 -6.11
C PRO A 5 -1.10 -9.21 -5.47
N TYR A 6 -2.30 -8.93 -5.96
CA TYR A 6 -3.15 -7.89 -5.41
C TYR A 6 -3.52 -8.23 -3.96
N TYR A 7 -3.33 -7.26 -3.07
CA TYR A 7 -3.85 -7.30 -1.70
C TYR A 7 -5.35 -6.99 -1.68
N GLU A 8 -5.79 -6.01 -2.48
CA GLU A 8 -7.18 -5.62 -2.66
C GLU A 8 -7.33 -4.78 -3.94
N LYS A 9 -8.29 -5.09 -4.82
CA LYS A 9 -8.46 -4.44 -6.13
C LYS A 9 -7.14 -4.31 -6.89
N ASN A 10 -6.57 -3.09 -6.96
CA ASN A 10 -5.33 -2.74 -7.67
C ASN A 10 -4.16 -2.43 -6.72
N ILE A 11 -4.33 -2.64 -5.42
CA ILE A 11 -3.29 -2.36 -4.41
C ILE A 11 -2.40 -3.60 -4.29
N HIS A 12 -1.11 -3.42 -4.53
CA HIS A 12 -0.08 -4.41 -4.25
C HIS A 12 0.47 -4.23 -2.83
N LYS A 13 0.86 -5.35 -2.21
CA LYS A 13 1.53 -5.36 -0.91
C LYS A 13 2.92 -5.97 -1.04
N TYR A 14 3.92 -5.27 -0.53
CA TYR A 14 5.29 -5.76 -0.41
C TYR A 14 5.73 -5.74 1.05
N ASN A 15 6.20 -6.88 1.57
CA ASN A 15 6.80 -6.96 2.89
C ASN A 15 8.30 -6.68 2.80
N THR A 16 8.80 -5.72 3.58
CA THR A 16 10.24 -5.44 3.63
C THR A 16 10.98 -6.57 4.32
N ARG A 17 12.19 -6.89 3.83
CA ARG A 17 12.99 -8.02 4.36
C ARG A 17 13.62 -7.75 5.72
N ARG A 18 14.12 -6.53 5.95
CA ARG A 18 14.93 -6.17 7.14
C ARG A 18 14.10 -5.67 8.33
N PHE A 19 13.01 -4.96 8.04
CA PHE A 19 12.18 -4.33 9.05
C PHE A 19 10.74 -4.87 8.95
N PRO A 20 9.98 -4.92 10.04
CA PRO A 20 8.62 -5.46 10.05
C PRO A 20 7.61 -4.45 9.49
N PHE A 21 7.81 -4.00 8.25
CA PHE A 21 6.93 -3.09 7.54
C PHE A 21 6.35 -3.73 6.28
N SER A 22 5.14 -3.28 5.94
CA SER A 22 4.45 -3.56 4.69
C SER A 22 4.31 -2.25 3.91
N LEU A 23 4.75 -2.27 2.66
CA LEU A 23 4.52 -1.21 1.68
C LEU A 23 3.27 -1.57 0.86
N TYR A 24 2.34 -0.64 0.76
CA TYR A 24 1.15 -0.72 -0.08
C TYR A 24 1.28 0.29 -1.21
N TYR A 25 1.12 -0.16 -2.45
CA TYR A 25 1.26 0.70 -3.63
C TYR A 25 0.29 0.31 -4.74
N VAL A 26 0.00 1.27 -5.62
CA VAL A 26 -0.68 1.04 -6.90
C VAL A 26 0.30 1.31 -8.03
N PHE A 27 0.18 0.55 -9.11
CA PHE A 27 0.93 0.77 -10.34
C PHE A 27 0.00 1.31 -11.42
N GLU A 28 0.15 2.61 -11.74
CA GLU A 28 -0.59 3.28 -12.81
C GLU A 28 0.10 3.03 -14.15
N LYS A 29 -0.29 1.96 -14.84
CA LYS A 29 0.35 1.48 -16.09
C LYS A 29 0.43 2.56 -17.16
N ASN A 30 -0.64 3.33 -17.34
CA ASN A 30 -0.75 4.36 -18.39
C ASN A 30 0.26 5.50 -18.19
N LEU A 31 0.68 5.73 -16.94
CA LEU A 31 1.62 6.80 -16.58
C LEU A 31 3.01 6.27 -16.24
N ASP A 32 3.20 4.94 -16.27
CA ASP A 32 4.38 4.22 -15.78
C ASP A 32 4.85 4.70 -14.38
N LYS A 33 3.91 4.82 -13.45
CA LYS A 33 4.16 5.37 -12.11
C LYS A 33 3.74 4.42 -10.99
N ILE A 34 4.53 4.40 -9.93
CA ILE A 34 4.21 3.72 -8.66
C ILE A 34 3.76 4.77 -7.65
N ILE A 35 2.53 4.62 -7.15
CA ILE A 35 1.97 5.49 -6.11
C ILE A 35 2.02 4.73 -4.78
N ILE A 36 2.79 5.25 -3.83
CA ILE A 36 2.85 4.69 -2.48
C ILE A 36 1.62 5.17 -1.69
N ILE A 37 0.78 4.22 -1.30
CA ILE A 37 -0.46 4.46 -0.57
C ILE A 37 -0.18 4.47 0.93
N ALA A 38 0.61 3.51 1.40
CA ALA A 38 0.86 3.36 2.82
C ALA A 38 2.16 2.61 3.09
N VAL A 39 2.85 3.04 4.14
CA VAL A 39 3.83 2.22 4.88
C VAL A 39 3.19 1.86 6.22
N ALA A 40 3.14 0.57 6.55
CA ALA A 40 2.44 0.06 7.73
C ALA A 40 3.28 -0.96 8.50
N HIS A 41 3.34 -0.81 9.82
CA HIS A 41 4.08 -1.72 10.69
C HIS A 41 3.29 -3.02 10.92
N GLN A 42 3.92 -4.18 10.73
CA GLN A 42 3.29 -5.50 10.73
C GLN A 42 2.76 -5.93 12.12
N LYS A 43 3.32 -5.40 13.21
CA LYS A 43 2.83 -5.69 14.58
C LYS A 43 1.54 -4.95 14.96
N ARG A 44 1.02 -4.05 14.12
CA ARG A 44 -0.22 -3.31 14.41
C ARG A 44 -1.43 -4.04 13.82
N LYS A 45 -2.63 -3.66 14.26
CA LYS A 45 -3.90 -4.26 13.80
C LYS A 45 -3.97 -4.28 12.26
N PRO A 46 -4.26 -5.41 11.61
CA PRO A 46 -4.44 -5.46 10.17
C PRO A 46 -5.41 -4.37 9.67
N GLY A 47 -5.05 -3.69 8.59
CA GLY A 47 -5.88 -2.65 7.99
C GLY A 47 -5.91 -1.30 8.74
N TYR A 48 -5.21 -1.12 9.88
CA TYR A 48 -5.21 0.16 10.62
C TYR A 48 -4.81 1.36 9.74
N TRP A 49 -3.95 1.12 8.76
CA TRP A 49 -3.44 2.15 7.86
C TRP A 49 -4.53 2.75 6.97
N LYS A 50 -5.67 2.06 6.79
CA LYS A 50 -6.82 2.53 6.01
C LYS A 50 -7.49 3.74 6.65
N GLN A 51 -7.45 3.84 7.98
CA GLN A 51 -8.00 4.98 8.73
C GLN A 51 -7.33 6.32 8.38
N ARG A 52 -6.16 6.29 7.73
CA ARG A 52 -5.49 7.52 7.25
C ARG A 52 -6.20 8.15 6.04
N PHE A 53 -6.98 7.37 5.29
CA PHE A 53 -7.73 7.87 4.14
C PHE A 53 -9.04 8.55 4.54
N ASP A 54 -9.58 8.28 5.72
CA ASP A 54 -10.84 8.87 6.20
C ASP A 54 -10.74 10.38 6.49
N ASN A 55 -9.54 10.88 6.82
CA ASN A 55 -9.34 12.30 7.15
C ASN A 55 -8.98 13.17 5.94
N SER A 56 -8.89 12.58 4.76
CA SER A 56 -8.57 13.31 3.54
C SER A 56 -9.83 13.34 2.68
N SER A 57 -10.69 14.32 2.92
CA SER A 57 -11.52 14.84 1.84
C SER A 57 -10.56 15.15 0.68
N ILE A 58 -10.54 14.27 -0.31
CA ILE A 58 -9.98 14.56 -1.62
C ILE A 58 -10.92 15.62 -2.20
N LYS A 59 -10.62 16.88 -1.92
CA LYS A 59 -11.04 18.02 -2.73
C LYS A 59 -10.07 18.18 -3.88
#